data_AF-A0A1I8I4N5-F1
#
_entry.id   AF-A0A1I8I4N5-F1
#
_cell.length_a   1.000
_cell.length_b   1.000
_cell.length_c   1.000
_cell.angle_alpha   90.00
_cell.angle_beta   90.00
_cell.angle_gamma   90.00
#
_symmetry.space_group_name_H-M   'P 1'
#
loop_
_entity.id
_entity.type
_entity.pdbx_description
1 polymer ?
#
loop_
_entity_poly.entity_id
_entity_poly.type
_entity_poly.pdbx_seq_one_letter_code
_entity_poly.pdbx_strand_id
1 'polypeptide(L)'
;TIESLRRLVAGSAANQAAACNEGHLCDCLNSLLRGRRRGQELRVLRATAGLVTALLGPEVAAAPALDAGCLSDAYVECYLRRQSEPEAEPIGFEFYHAYLRLRDLCGGQFPAGRRLATASPAELREARAFYHAGSDSVELLMSGQLHRVHFPLADRRRYLRQEIQDRFKYEVDRSSPKAKLRDFAGWLKAIAADVTWQRRLCSNRLGRVFVRGFKAFNGSCIFLSMLVCIVILVSWTEPDSLSDNVPRRPYVAIVATWLLGALHNVFSACVMIGHFLCSRPRVPTLWHLRTFWPCRFGVPVAQRFNGDARRPSASKLQASIFNFNTFYYIGFFLLSALLFYGYFFAVHLLDIARHNQILSRVIRAVTKN
;
A
#
# COMPACT_ATOMS: atom_id res chain seq x y z
N THR A 1 12.27 -33.24 -17.64
CA THR A 1 11.05 -33.56 -18.41
C THR A 1 9.87 -32.68 -18.04
N ILE A 2 9.39 -32.68 -16.78
CA ILE A 2 8.24 -31.84 -16.34
C ILE A 2 8.43 -30.36 -16.68
N GLU A 3 9.62 -29.80 -16.44
CA GLU A 3 9.91 -28.40 -16.76
C GLU A 3 9.92 -28.10 -18.27
N SER A 4 10.36 -29.05 -19.09
CA SER A 4 10.31 -28.92 -20.56
C SER A 4 8.86 -28.91 -21.05
N LEU A 5 8.01 -29.80 -20.50
CA LEU A 5 6.57 -29.84 -20.77
C LEU A 5 5.90 -28.54 -20.33
N ARG A 6 6.25 -28.01 -19.16
CA ARG A 6 5.75 -26.72 -18.68
C ARG A 6 6.01 -25.60 -19.68
N ARG A 7 7.23 -25.50 -20.22
CA ARG A 7 7.57 -24.46 -21.21
C ARG A 7 6.77 -24.61 -22.50
N LEU A 8 6.55 -25.84 -22.96
CA LEU A 8 5.75 -26.13 -24.14
C LEU A 8 4.27 -25.74 -23.96
N VAL A 9 3.69 -26.06 -22.80
CA VAL A 9 2.29 -25.76 -22.46
C VAL A 9 2.09 -24.27 -22.15
N ALA A 10 3.02 -23.63 -21.45
CA ALA A 10 2.90 -22.21 -21.11
C ALA A 10 2.97 -21.26 -22.32
N GLY A 11 3.56 -21.69 -23.44
CA GLY A 11 3.83 -20.84 -24.60
C GLY A 11 2.71 -20.72 -25.63
N SER A 12 1.63 -21.52 -25.55
CA SER A 12 0.56 -21.51 -26.56
C SER A 12 -0.77 -22.06 -26.03
N ALA A 13 -1.86 -21.34 -26.26
CA ALA A 13 -3.24 -21.80 -26.00
C ALA A 13 -3.56 -23.13 -26.69
N ALA A 14 -3.05 -23.32 -27.92
CA ALA A 14 -3.27 -24.53 -28.69
C ALA A 14 -2.61 -25.75 -28.03
N ASN A 15 -1.41 -25.55 -27.46
CA ASN A 15 -0.71 -26.60 -26.72
C ASN A 15 -1.41 -26.91 -25.40
N GLN A 16 -1.99 -25.91 -24.73
CA GLN A 16 -2.81 -26.11 -23.53
C GLN A 16 -4.07 -26.93 -23.85
N ALA A 17 -4.79 -26.56 -24.90
CA ALA A 17 -5.98 -27.28 -25.34
C ALA A 17 -5.66 -28.74 -25.74
N ALA A 18 -4.58 -28.97 -26.49
CA ALA A 18 -4.13 -30.31 -26.84
C ALA A 18 -3.79 -31.14 -25.60
N ALA A 19 -3.03 -30.56 -24.65
CA ALA A 19 -2.64 -31.21 -23.41
C ALA A 19 -3.83 -31.55 -22.49
N CYS A 20 -4.89 -30.74 -22.52
CA CYS A 20 -6.14 -31.01 -21.81
C CYS A 20 -6.99 -32.10 -22.49
N ASN A 21 -7.01 -32.13 -23.83
CA ASN A 21 -7.82 -33.06 -24.61
C ASN A 21 -7.26 -34.48 -24.64
N GLU A 22 -5.93 -34.64 -24.63
CA GLU A 22 -5.30 -35.97 -24.76
C GLU A 22 -5.41 -36.84 -23.50
N GLY A 23 -5.91 -36.33 -22.37
CA GLY A 23 -6.22 -37.09 -21.14
C GLY A 23 -5.03 -37.68 -20.37
N HIS A 24 -4.09 -38.30 -21.09
CA HIS A 24 -2.89 -38.97 -20.58
C HIS A 24 -2.02 -38.06 -19.70
N LEU A 25 -1.85 -36.79 -20.06
CA LEU A 25 -1.09 -35.85 -19.23
C LEU A 25 -1.80 -35.59 -17.90
N CYS A 26 -3.12 -35.42 -17.92
CA CYS A 26 -3.92 -35.24 -16.71
C CYS A 26 -3.88 -36.50 -15.83
N ASP A 27 -3.92 -37.69 -16.42
CA ASP A 27 -3.81 -38.97 -15.70
C ASP A 27 -2.42 -39.18 -15.08
N CYS A 28 -1.36 -38.82 -15.80
CA CYS A 28 0.00 -38.82 -15.26
C CYS A 28 0.15 -37.82 -14.12
N LEU A 29 -0.40 -36.60 -14.26
CA LEU A 29 -0.39 -35.59 -13.20
C LEU A 29 -1.18 -36.07 -11.98
N ASN A 30 -2.39 -36.60 -12.17
CA ASN A 30 -3.18 -37.17 -11.09
C ASN A 30 -2.42 -38.32 -10.41
N SER A 31 -1.77 -39.19 -11.17
CA SER A 31 -0.96 -40.30 -10.62
C SER A 31 0.25 -39.80 -9.84
N LEU A 32 0.91 -38.74 -10.31
CA LEU A 32 2.05 -38.12 -9.62
C LEU A 32 1.61 -37.39 -8.33
N LEU A 33 0.43 -36.76 -8.37
CA LEU A 33 -0.22 -36.13 -7.22
C LEU A 33 -0.80 -37.17 -6.23
N ARG A 34 -1.12 -38.39 -6.68
CA ARG A 34 -1.60 -39.52 -5.86
C ARG A 34 -0.48 -40.34 -5.25
N GLY A 35 0.58 -40.60 -6.02
CA GLY A 35 1.74 -41.41 -5.62
C GLY A 35 2.67 -40.72 -4.63
N ARG A 36 2.20 -39.66 -3.96
CA ARG A 36 3.00 -38.89 -3.02
C ARG A 36 3.30 -39.72 -1.78
N ARG A 37 4.56 -40.14 -1.67
CA ARG A 37 5.14 -40.60 -0.40
C ARG A 37 5.56 -39.35 0.38
N ARG A 38 5.31 -39.34 1.71
CA ARG A 38 5.93 -38.39 2.64
C ARG A 38 7.44 -38.41 2.40
N GLY A 39 7.98 -37.42 1.69
CA GLY A 39 9.37 -37.41 1.24
C GLY A 39 9.62 -37.10 -0.25
N GLN A 40 8.58 -36.79 -1.04
CA GLN A 40 8.83 -36.22 -2.38
C GLN A 40 9.68 -34.94 -2.26
N GLU A 41 10.73 -34.87 -3.09
CA GLU A 41 11.59 -33.70 -3.16
C GLU A 41 10.77 -32.47 -3.53
N LEU A 42 11.04 -31.37 -2.83
CA LEU A 42 10.37 -30.09 -3.05
C LEU A 42 10.48 -29.60 -4.50
N ARG A 43 11.57 -29.97 -5.19
CA ARG A 43 11.80 -29.70 -6.62
C ARG A 43 10.73 -30.32 -7.51
N VAL A 44 10.31 -31.55 -7.22
CA VAL A 44 9.28 -32.25 -7.98
C VAL A 44 7.92 -31.61 -7.74
N LEU A 45 7.60 -31.26 -6.49
CA LEU A 45 6.37 -30.54 -6.15
C LEU A 45 6.30 -29.20 -6.87
N ARG A 46 7.39 -28.43 -6.88
CA ARG A 46 7.48 -27.15 -7.59
C ARG A 46 7.30 -27.29 -9.10
N ALA A 47 7.99 -28.27 -9.71
CA ALA A 47 7.84 -28.51 -11.14
C ALA A 47 6.41 -28.93 -11.50
N THR A 48 5.78 -29.73 -10.64
CA THR A 48 4.39 -30.19 -10.82
C THR A 48 3.41 -29.02 -10.66
N ALA A 49 3.56 -28.19 -9.64
CA ALA A 49 2.74 -26.99 -9.44
C ALA A 49 2.85 -26.03 -10.64
N GLY A 50 4.07 -25.81 -11.14
CA GLY A 50 4.32 -25.01 -12.33
C GLY A 50 3.69 -25.57 -13.61
N LEU A 51 3.66 -26.89 -13.77
CA LEU A 51 3.01 -27.54 -14.92
C LEU A 51 1.47 -27.48 -14.80
N VAL A 52 0.92 -27.74 -13.61
CA VAL A 52 -0.54 -27.66 -13.37
C VAL A 52 -1.06 -26.24 -13.58
N THR A 53 -0.34 -25.23 -13.09
CA THR A 53 -0.70 -23.82 -13.31
C THR A 53 -0.60 -23.41 -14.78
N ALA A 54 0.40 -23.90 -15.51
CA ALA A 54 0.50 -23.70 -16.96
C ALA A 54 -0.64 -24.37 -17.73
N LEU A 55 -1.05 -25.58 -17.31
CA LEU A 55 -2.17 -26.30 -17.89
C LEU A 55 -3.50 -25.57 -17.64
N LEU A 56 -3.67 -24.99 -16.45
CA LEU A 56 -4.86 -24.21 -16.06
C LEU A 56 -4.74 -22.73 -16.46
N GLY A 57 -4.06 -22.46 -17.58
CA GLY A 57 -3.86 -21.12 -18.10
C GLY A 57 -5.16 -20.33 -18.26
N PRO A 58 -5.07 -18.99 -18.40
CA PRO A 58 -6.25 -18.14 -18.53
C PRO A 58 -7.09 -18.52 -19.76
N GLU A 59 -6.46 -18.88 -20.88
CA GLU A 59 -7.14 -19.14 -22.16
C GLU A 59 -7.87 -20.50 -22.22
N VAL A 60 -7.73 -21.34 -21.20
CA VAL A 60 -8.42 -22.63 -21.13
C VAL A 60 -9.90 -22.43 -20.80
N ALA A 61 -10.75 -22.85 -21.74
CA ALA A 61 -12.21 -22.71 -21.62
C ALA A 61 -12.91 -23.87 -20.88
N ALA A 62 -12.31 -25.06 -20.86
CA ALA A 62 -12.89 -26.25 -20.25
C ALA A 62 -12.04 -26.80 -19.10
N ALA A 63 -12.69 -27.27 -18.04
CA ALA A 63 -11.98 -27.87 -16.91
C ALA A 63 -11.29 -29.18 -17.34
N PRO A 64 -9.96 -29.29 -17.21
CA PRO A 64 -9.27 -30.56 -17.47
C PRO A 64 -9.71 -31.65 -16.48
N ALA A 65 -9.40 -32.90 -16.82
CA ALA A 65 -9.63 -34.08 -15.98
C ALA A 65 -8.69 -34.16 -14.75
N LEU A 66 -8.39 -33.02 -14.12
CA LEU A 66 -7.59 -32.92 -12.89
C LEU A 66 -8.47 -33.16 -11.66
N ASP A 67 -7.93 -33.92 -10.71
CA ASP A 67 -8.60 -34.24 -9.46
C ASP A 67 -8.42 -33.14 -8.41
N ALA A 68 -9.52 -32.50 -8.04
CA ALA A 68 -9.54 -31.41 -7.06
C ALA A 68 -9.12 -31.87 -5.65
N GLY A 69 -9.38 -33.13 -5.29
CA GLY A 69 -8.92 -33.72 -4.02
C GLY A 69 -7.40 -33.80 -3.97
N CYS A 70 -6.78 -34.23 -5.07
CA CYS A 70 -5.34 -34.35 -5.19
C CYS A 70 -4.63 -32.97 -5.11
N LEU A 71 -5.22 -31.92 -5.69
CA LEU A 71 -4.73 -30.54 -5.52
C LEU A 71 -4.91 -30.04 -4.08
N SER A 72 -6.02 -30.41 -3.44
CA SER A 72 -6.30 -30.06 -2.05
C SER A 72 -5.26 -30.63 -1.11
N ASP A 73 -4.97 -31.92 -1.25
CA ASP A 73 -3.93 -32.59 -0.48
C ASP A 73 -2.54 -31.99 -0.74
N ALA A 74 -2.28 -31.47 -1.96
CA ALA A 74 -1.00 -30.85 -2.32
C ALA A 74 -0.71 -29.58 -1.53
N TYR A 75 -1.68 -28.65 -1.50
CA TYR A 75 -1.47 -27.41 -0.78
C TYR A 75 -1.48 -27.65 0.73
N VAL A 76 -2.24 -28.63 1.24
CA VAL A 76 -2.23 -29.00 2.67
C VAL A 76 -0.87 -29.56 3.08
N GLU A 77 -0.28 -30.45 2.27
CA GLU A 77 1.06 -30.97 2.54
C GLU A 77 2.10 -29.85 2.58
N CYS A 78 2.06 -28.93 1.61
CA CYS A 78 2.93 -27.75 1.60
C CYS A 78 2.72 -26.87 2.84
N TYR A 79 1.49 -26.74 3.32
CA TYR A 79 1.15 -26.00 4.53
C TYR A 79 1.76 -26.64 5.77
N LEU A 80 1.69 -27.97 5.90
CA LEU A 80 2.29 -28.70 7.02
C LEU A 80 3.82 -28.63 6.99
N ARG A 81 4.44 -28.70 5.80
CA ARG A 81 5.90 -28.60 5.61
C ARG A 81 6.47 -27.20 5.79
N ARG A 82 5.64 -26.15 5.79
CA ARG A 82 6.13 -24.75 5.82
C ARG A 82 7.05 -24.43 7.01
N GLN A 83 6.86 -25.11 8.15
CA GLN A 83 7.63 -24.86 9.36
C GLN A 83 9.05 -25.43 9.26
N SER A 84 9.21 -26.59 8.64
CA SER A 84 10.50 -27.24 8.43
C SER A 84 11.19 -26.77 7.14
N GLU A 85 10.41 -26.48 6.10
CA GLU A 85 10.88 -26.14 4.76
C GLU A 85 10.14 -24.88 4.26
N PRO A 86 10.73 -23.66 4.45
CA PRO A 86 10.06 -22.40 4.08
C PRO A 86 9.80 -22.26 2.57
N GLU A 87 10.53 -23.01 1.74
CA GLU A 87 10.30 -23.07 0.30
C GLU A 87 8.98 -23.76 -0.09
N ALA A 88 8.36 -24.52 0.81
CA ALA A 88 7.10 -25.21 0.57
C ALA A 88 5.92 -24.23 0.45
N GLU A 89 5.98 -23.10 1.17
CA GLU A 89 4.90 -22.10 1.20
C GLU A 89 4.53 -21.55 -0.19
N PRO A 90 5.46 -21.02 -1.01
CA PRO A 90 5.13 -20.51 -2.35
C PRO A 90 4.59 -21.61 -3.27
N ILE A 91 5.06 -22.85 -3.13
CA ILE A 91 4.56 -23.99 -3.92
C ILE A 91 3.12 -24.32 -3.53
N GLY A 92 2.80 -24.24 -2.24
CA GLY A 92 1.45 -24.40 -1.73
C GLY A 92 0.48 -23.35 -2.29
N PHE A 93 0.92 -22.10 -2.43
CA PHE A 93 0.13 -21.06 -3.12
C PHE A 93 -0.14 -21.40 -4.59
N GLU A 94 0.86 -21.89 -5.34
CA GLU A 94 0.66 -22.31 -6.74
C GLU A 94 -0.40 -23.42 -6.87
N PHE A 95 -0.36 -24.43 -6.00
CA PHE A 95 -1.40 -25.48 -5.97
C PHE A 95 -2.77 -24.96 -5.55
N TYR A 96 -2.82 -24.05 -4.58
CA TYR A 96 -4.07 -23.44 -4.15
C TYR A 96 -4.71 -22.58 -5.26
N HIS A 97 -3.92 -21.79 -5.99
CA HIS A 97 -4.41 -21.01 -7.13
C HIS A 97 -4.87 -21.89 -8.28
N ALA A 98 -4.17 -22.99 -8.56
CA ALA A 98 -4.64 -24.02 -9.50
C ALA A 98 -5.98 -24.62 -9.07
N TYR A 99 -6.14 -24.93 -7.78
CA TYR A 99 -7.41 -25.42 -7.23
C TYR A 99 -8.56 -24.40 -7.42
N LEU A 100 -8.31 -23.12 -7.13
CA LEU A 100 -9.30 -22.05 -7.33
C LEU A 100 -9.66 -21.90 -8.81
N ARG A 101 -8.67 -21.93 -9.70
CA ARG A 101 -8.91 -21.84 -11.14
C ARG A 101 -9.71 -23.03 -11.67
N LEU A 102 -9.41 -24.24 -11.22
CA LEU A 102 -10.19 -25.43 -11.56
C LEU A 102 -11.64 -25.32 -11.07
N ARG A 103 -11.85 -24.75 -9.88
CA ARG A 103 -13.19 -24.47 -9.34
C ARG A 103 -13.95 -23.45 -10.19
N ASP A 104 -13.28 -22.41 -10.65
CA ASP A 104 -13.88 -21.39 -11.52
C ASP A 104 -14.31 -21.99 -12.86
N LEU A 105 -13.48 -22.87 -13.45
CA LEU A 105 -13.81 -23.59 -14.69
C LEU A 105 -14.97 -24.59 -14.53
N CYS A 106 -15.18 -25.12 -13.32
CA CYS A 106 -16.29 -26.03 -13.01
C CYS A 106 -17.57 -25.29 -12.55
N GLY A 107 -17.64 -23.96 -12.62
CA GLY A 107 -18.83 -23.21 -12.19
C GLY A 107 -19.07 -23.24 -10.67
N GLY A 108 -18.03 -23.42 -9.86
CA GLY A 108 -18.11 -23.37 -8.39
C GLY A 108 -18.36 -24.71 -7.71
N GLN A 109 -18.86 -25.72 -8.42
CA GLN A 109 -19.08 -27.07 -7.90
C GLN A 109 -18.23 -28.07 -8.67
N PHE A 110 -17.59 -28.98 -7.96
CA PHE A 110 -16.84 -30.04 -8.60
C PHE A 110 -17.79 -31.17 -9.03
N PRO A 111 -17.64 -31.72 -10.25
CA PRO A 111 -18.46 -32.83 -10.71
C PRO A 111 -18.35 -34.03 -9.78
N ALA A 112 -19.46 -34.76 -9.61
CA ALA A 112 -19.52 -35.99 -8.82
C ALA A 112 -18.50 -37.01 -9.35
N GLY A 113 -17.69 -37.60 -8.46
CA GLY A 113 -16.63 -38.56 -8.82
C GLY A 113 -15.20 -38.05 -8.59
N ARG A 114 -14.99 -36.78 -8.23
CA ARG A 114 -13.69 -36.29 -7.75
C ARG A 114 -13.44 -36.71 -6.31
N ARG A 115 -12.21 -37.14 -5.98
CA ARG A 115 -11.88 -37.68 -4.65
C ARG A 115 -12.04 -36.61 -3.57
N LEU A 116 -12.47 -37.04 -2.40
CA LEU A 116 -12.33 -36.26 -1.17
C LEU A 116 -10.85 -36.13 -0.81
N ALA A 117 -10.48 -34.99 -0.24
CA ALA A 117 -9.15 -34.79 0.31
C ALA A 117 -8.84 -35.89 1.34
N THR A 118 -7.64 -36.46 1.29
CA THR A 118 -7.17 -37.46 2.26
C THR A 118 -6.72 -36.82 3.57
N ALA A 119 -6.39 -35.53 3.55
CA ALA A 119 -6.09 -34.75 4.74
C ALA A 119 -7.27 -34.70 5.73
N SER A 120 -6.97 -34.56 7.02
CA SER A 120 -8.04 -34.42 8.01
C SER A 120 -8.87 -33.16 7.72
N PRO A 121 -10.19 -33.17 8.01
CA PRO A 121 -11.03 -32.00 7.78
C PRO A 121 -10.54 -30.74 8.51
N ALA A 122 -9.90 -30.91 9.68
CA ALA A 122 -9.33 -29.82 10.46
C ALA A 122 -8.13 -29.18 9.75
N GLU A 123 -7.14 -29.98 9.35
CA GLU A 123 -5.93 -29.50 8.63
C GLU A 123 -6.31 -28.84 7.30
N LEU A 124 -7.26 -29.44 6.58
CA LEU A 124 -7.75 -28.89 5.32
C LEU A 124 -8.37 -27.50 5.50
N ARG A 125 -9.17 -27.32 6.55
CA ARG A 125 -9.82 -26.04 6.87
C ARG A 125 -8.79 -24.97 7.24
N GLU A 126 -7.80 -25.32 8.06
CA GLU A 126 -6.74 -24.40 8.46
C GLU A 126 -5.85 -23.99 7.29
N ALA A 127 -5.36 -24.96 6.51
CA ALA A 127 -4.54 -24.69 5.34
C ALA A 127 -5.30 -23.83 4.32
N ARG A 128 -6.58 -24.14 4.08
CA ARG A 128 -7.43 -23.33 3.20
C ARG A 128 -7.59 -21.91 3.71
N ALA A 129 -7.82 -21.71 5.01
CA ALA A 129 -7.94 -20.38 5.61
C ALA A 129 -6.65 -19.57 5.46
N PHE A 130 -5.50 -20.20 5.66
CA PHE A 130 -4.18 -19.59 5.46
C PHE A 130 -3.96 -19.12 4.01
N TYR A 131 -4.11 -20.01 3.02
CA TYR A 131 -3.90 -19.65 1.62
C TYR A 131 -4.96 -18.67 1.11
N HIS A 132 -6.20 -18.76 1.59
CA HIS A 132 -7.25 -17.79 1.26
C HIS A 132 -6.89 -16.39 1.78
N ALA A 133 -6.42 -16.27 3.03
CA ALA A 133 -6.02 -14.98 3.60
C ALA A 133 -4.80 -14.37 2.85
N GLY A 134 -3.94 -15.22 2.31
CA GLY A 134 -2.77 -14.84 1.52
C GLY A 134 -3.00 -14.77 0.01
N SER A 135 -4.23 -14.85 -0.50
CA SER A 135 -4.51 -14.81 -1.95
C SER A 135 -5.58 -13.77 -2.31
N ASP A 136 -5.45 -13.18 -3.50
CA ASP A 136 -6.46 -12.30 -4.09
C ASP A 136 -6.72 -12.70 -5.54
N SER A 137 -7.73 -12.08 -6.14
CA SER A 137 -8.06 -12.31 -7.55
C SER A 137 -8.38 -11.01 -8.28
N VAL A 138 -7.98 -10.93 -9.56
CA VAL A 138 -8.34 -9.83 -10.46
C VAL A 138 -8.97 -10.43 -11.73
N GLU A 139 -9.96 -9.74 -12.26
CA GLU A 139 -10.60 -10.07 -13.53
C GLU A 139 -9.96 -9.26 -14.66
N LEU A 140 -9.59 -9.94 -15.74
CA LEU A 140 -8.88 -9.39 -16.90
C LEU A 140 -9.67 -9.72 -18.16
N LEU A 141 -9.96 -8.71 -18.98
CA LEU A 141 -10.51 -8.93 -20.32
C LEU A 141 -9.36 -9.21 -21.29
N MET A 142 -9.26 -10.44 -21.79
CA MET A 142 -8.26 -10.85 -22.78
C MET A 142 -8.95 -11.56 -23.94
N SER A 143 -8.63 -11.16 -25.17
CA SER A 143 -9.18 -11.77 -26.40
C SER A 143 -10.72 -11.84 -26.42
N GLY A 144 -11.38 -10.82 -25.87
CA GLY A 144 -12.85 -10.75 -25.82
C GLY A 144 -13.53 -11.59 -24.72
N GLN A 145 -12.75 -12.29 -23.88
CA GLN A 145 -13.26 -13.09 -22.77
C GLN A 145 -12.76 -12.58 -21.41
N LEU A 146 -13.59 -12.74 -20.39
CA LEU A 146 -13.27 -12.36 -19.01
C LEU A 146 -12.56 -13.51 -18.31
N HIS A 147 -11.35 -13.24 -17.83
CA HIS A 147 -10.49 -14.21 -17.16
C HIS A 147 -10.25 -13.81 -15.72
N ARG A 148 -10.46 -14.73 -14.78
CA ARG A 148 -10.12 -14.51 -13.38
C ARG A 148 -8.74 -15.07 -13.08
N VAL A 149 -7.83 -14.21 -12.62
CA VAL A 149 -6.46 -14.59 -12.26
C VAL A 149 -6.27 -14.46 -10.76
N HIS A 150 -5.87 -15.56 -10.13
CA HIS A 150 -5.53 -15.62 -8.70
C HIS A 150 -4.03 -15.38 -8.52
N PHE A 151 -3.66 -14.64 -7.48
CA PHE A 151 -2.25 -14.35 -7.16
C PHE A 151 -2.02 -14.29 -5.65
N PRO A 152 -0.79 -14.56 -5.18
CA PRO A 152 -0.47 -14.46 -3.78
C PRO A 152 -0.37 -12.98 -3.34
N LEU A 153 -1.00 -12.63 -2.22
CA LEU A 153 -0.74 -11.36 -1.54
C LEU A 153 0.65 -11.41 -0.96
N ALA A 154 1.52 -10.56 -1.47
CA ALA A 154 2.75 -10.28 -0.77
C ALA A 154 2.46 -9.58 0.56
N ASP A 155 3.31 -9.83 1.55
CA ASP A 155 3.46 -9.11 2.83
C ASP A 155 3.51 -7.58 2.73
N ARG A 156 3.59 -7.04 1.51
CA ARG A 156 3.66 -5.62 1.19
C ARG A 156 2.39 -4.86 1.59
N ARG A 157 1.23 -5.52 1.72
CA ARG A 157 -0.04 -4.88 2.13
C ARG A 157 0.06 -4.17 3.48
N ARG A 158 0.86 -4.68 4.42
CA ARG A 158 1.04 -4.07 5.74
C ARG A 158 1.70 -2.69 5.72
N TYR A 159 2.31 -2.33 4.60
CA TYR A 159 2.95 -1.03 4.38
C TYR A 159 2.09 -0.10 3.50
N LEU A 160 0.82 -0.42 3.28
CA LEU A 160 -0.09 0.46 2.55
C LEU A 160 -0.82 1.36 3.54
N ARG A 161 -0.58 2.67 3.49
CA ARG A 161 -1.26 3.65 4.37
C ARG A 161 -2.71 3.84 3.97
N GLN A 162 -3.61 3.82 4.96
CA GLN A 162 -5.03 4.14 4.78
C GLN A 162 -5.24 5.55 4.21
N GLU A 163 -4.45 6.53 4.65
CA GLU A 163 -4.53 7.91 4.14
C GLU A 163 -4.31 7.99 2.62
N ILE A 164 -3.42 7.16 2.07
CA ILE A 164 -3.20 7.11 0.62
C ILE A 164 -4.36 6.41 -0.07
N GLN A 165 -4.91 5.34 0.51
CA GLN A 165 -6.09 4.66 -0.05
C GLN A 165 -7.28 5.62 -0.14
N ASP A 166 -7.50 6.41 0.91
CA ASP A 166 -8.55 7.43 0.94
C ASP A 166 -8.29 8.51 -0.11
N ARG A 167 -7.08 9.08 -0.17
CA ARG A 167 -6.72 10.08 -1.18
C ARG A 167 -6.91 9.53 -2.59
N PHE A 168 -6.45 8.32 -2.86
CA PHE A 168 -6.64 7.64 -4.13
C PHE A 168 -8.13 7.51 -4.52
N LYS A 169 -9.01 7.16 -3.57
CA LYS A 169 -10.46 7.04 -3.84
C LYS A 169 -11.08 8.34 -4.37
N TYR A 170 -10.63 9.49 -3.86
CA TYR A 170 -11.27 10.79 -4.11
C TYR A 170 -10.49 11.70 -5.07
N GLU A 171 -9.17 11.53 -5.22
CA GLU A 171 -8.30 12.38 -6.06
C GLU A 171 -8.09 11.84 -7.48
N VAL A 172 -8.57 10.62 -7.79
CA VAL A 172 -8.52 10.08 -9.16
C VAL A 172 -9.41 10.91 -10.08
N ASP A 173 -8.84 11.37 -11.18
CA ASP A 173 -9.56 12.13 -12.21
C ASP A 173 -10.64 11.25 -12.86
N ARG A 174 -11.89 11.72 -12.83
CA ARG A 174 -13.06 11.04 -13.40
C ARG A 174 -13.68 11.81 -14.58
N SER A 175 -12.99 12.81 -15.10
CA SER A 175 -13.45 13.63 -16.23
C SER A 175 -13.76 12.82 -17.50
N SER A 176 -13.01 11.75 -17.77
CA SER A 176 -13.27 10.81 -18.86
C SER A 176 -12.80 9.39 -18.54
N PRO A 177 -13.34 8.34 -19.18
CA PRO A 177 -12.90 6.96 -18.98
C PRO A 177 -11.40 6.76 -19.26
N LYS A 178 -10.88 7.38 -20.33
CA LYS A 178 -9.46 7.32 -20.70
C LYS A 178 -8.57 8.06 -19.70
N ALA A 179 -9.01 9.23 -19.23
CA ALA A 179 -8.29 9.97 -18.19
C ALA A 179 -8.26 9.19 -16.87
N LYS A 180 -9.38 8.57 -16.48
CA LYS A 180 -9.49 7.73 -15.28
C LYS A 180 -8.49 6.58 -15.30
N LEU A 181 -8.40 5.81 -16.39
CA LEU A 181 -7.45 4.70 -16.50
C LEU A 181 -5.99 5.16 -16.46
N ARG A 182 -5.66 6.26 -17.15
CA ARG A 182 -4.32 6.83 -17.15
C ARG A 182 -3.92 7.34 -15.75
N ASP A 183 -4.81 8.05 -15.07
CA ASP A 183 -4.55 8.60 -13.74
C ASP A 183 -4.48 7.47 -12.71
N PHE A 184 -5.34 6.45 -12.81
CA PHE A 184 -5.28 5.22 -12.02
C PHE A 184 -3.92 4.52 -12.16
N ALA A 185 -3.43 4.31 -13.38
CA ALA A 185 -2.11 3.71 -13.61
C ALA A 185 -0.97 4.56 -13.04
N GLY A 186 -1.07 5.89 -13.12
CA GLY A 186 -0.14 6.82 -12.49
C GLY A 186 -0.12 6.70 -10.97
N TRP A 187 -1.30 6.64 -10.34
CA TRP A 187 -1.46 6.40 -8.91
C TRP A 187 -0.89 5.06 -8.48
N LEU A 188 -1.15 3.97 -9.20
CA LEU A 188 -0.60 2.65 -8.88
C LEU A 188 0.93 2.64 -8.87
N LYS A 189 1.57 3.27 -9.87
CA LYS A 189 3.04 3.42 -9.89
C LYS A 189 3.56 4.19 -8.68
N ALA A 190 2.86 5.26 -8.29
CA ALA A 190 3.23 6.07 -7.15
C ALA A 190 3.04 5.31 -5.82
N ILE A 191 1.94 4.57 -5.66
CA ILE A 191 1.65 3.73 -4.49
C ILE A 191 2.66 2.59 -4.36
N ALA A 192 2.97 1.90 -5.46
CA ALA A 192 3.96 0.81 -5.44
C ALA A 192 5.34 1.32 -4.99
N ALA A 193 5.76 2.47 -5.51
CA ALA A 193 7.00 3.12 -5.12
C ALA A 193 7.01 3.58 -3.65
N ASP A 194 5.86 4.03 -3.12
CA ASP A 194 5.68 4.40 -1.73
C ASP A 194 5.77 3.18 -0.80
N VAL A 195 5.07 2.08 -1.13
CA VAL A 195 5.13 0.82 -0.37
C VAL A 195 6.56 0.29 -0.28
N THR A 196 7.32 0.33 -1.38
CA THR A 196 8.75 -0.05 -1.38
C THR A 196 9.59 0.88 -0.51
N TRP A 197 9.29 2.18 -0.49
CA TRP A 197 9.96 3.14 0.39
C TRP A 197 9.63 2.88 1.86
N GLN A 198 8.36 2.70 2.21
CA GLN A 198 7.92 2.39 3.57
C GLN A 198 8.53 1.10 4.10
N ARG A 199 8.62 0.06 3.26
CA ARG A 199 9.28 -1.20 3.64
C ARG A 199 10.73 -0.97 4.04
N ARG A 200 11.46 -0.14 3.28
CA ARG A 200 12.85 0.25 3.59
C ARG A 200 12.93 1.11 4.84
N LEU A 201 11.99 2.02 5.06
CA LEU A 201 12.00 2.87 6.26
C LEU A 201 11.70 2.05 7.54
N CYS A 202 10.76 1.11 7.46
CA CYS A 202 10.35 0.24 8.56
C CYS A 202 11.33 -0.91 8.87
N SER A 203 12.36 -1.13 8.04
CA SER A 203 13.45 -2.05 8.40
C SER A 203 14.22 -1.53 9.60
N ASN A 204 14.30 -0.20 9.77
CA ASN A 204 14.96 0.45 10.89
C ASN A 204 13.96 0.72 12.02
N ARG A 205 14.42 0.60 13.28
CA ARG A 205 13.57 0.82 14.46
C ARG A 205 13.03 2.26 14.52
N LEU A 206 13.89 3.26 14.30
CA LEU A 206 13.50 4.68 14.30
C LEU A 206 12.47 4.98 13.21
N GLY A 207 12.70 4.51 11.98
CA GLY A 207 11.76 4.71 10.88
C GLY A 207 10.38 4.11 11.17
N ARG A 208 10.34 2.95 11.85
CA ARG A 208 9.10 2.33 12.30
C ARG A 208 8.35 3.18 13.34
N VAL A 209 9.06 3.80 14.28
CA VAL A 209 8.48 4.73 15.26
C VAL A 209 7.85 5.92 14.55
N PHE A 210 8.56 6.55 13.60
CA PHE A 210 8.02 7.70 12.87
C PHE A 210 6.81 7.34 11.99
N VAL A 211 6.85 6.21 11.28
CA VAL A 211 5.73 5.80 10.40
C VAL A 211 4.48 5.45 11.20
N ARG A 212 4.61 4.68 12.28
CA ARG A 212 3.47 4.27 13.12
C ARG A 212 2.99 5.42 14.02
N GLY A 213 3.93 6.20 14.53
CA GLY A 213 3.68 7.30 15.45
C GLY A 213 3.23 8.60 14.76
N PHE A 214 3.29 8.71 13.43
CA PHE A 214 2.95 9.95 12.72
C PHE A 214 1.58 10.52 13.13
N LYS A 215 0.53 9.70 13.14
CA LYS A 215 -0.81 10.11 13.59
C LYS A 215 -0.83 10.53 15.06
N ALA A 216 -0.13 9.79 15.92
CA ALA A 216 -0.03 10.10 17.33
C ALA A 216 0.68 11.44 17.56
N PHE A 217 1.79 11.71 16.86
CA PHE A 217 2.51 12.99 16.97
C PHE A 217 1.64 14.17 16.52
N ASN A 218 0.92 14.06 15.39
CA ASN A 218 0.01 15.12 14.95
C ASN A 218 -1.12 15.34 15.99
N GLY A 219 -1.73 14.25 16.49
CA GLY A 219 -2.75 14.32 17.54
C GLY A 219 -2.23 14.94 18.84
N SER A 220 -1.02 14.61 19.25
CA SER A 220 -0.34 15.19 20.41
C SER A 220 -0.08 16.68 20.22
N CYS A 221 0.35 17.14 19.03
CA CYS A 221 0.51 18.56 18.75
C CYS A 221 -0.81 19.32 18.88
N ILE A 222 -1.90 18.79 18.31
CA ILE A 222 -3.24 19.39 18.42
C ILE A 222 -3.68 19.46 19.88
N PHE A 223 -3.54 18.36 20.62
CA PHE A 223 -3.93 18.30 22.03
C PHE A 223 -3.13 19.27 22.90
N LEU A 224 -1.81 19.32 22.71
CA LEU A 224 -0.93 20.25 23.42
C LEU A 224 -1.24 21.71 23.05
N SER A 225 -1.50 22.00 21.77
CA SER A 225 -1.92 23.34 21.32
C SER A 225 -3.21 23.78 22.02
N MET A 226 -4.19 22.88 22.12
CA MET A 226 -5.45 23.14 22.83
C MET A 226 -5.21 23.39 24.31
N LEU A 227 -4.38 22.56 24.96
CA LEU A 227 -4.06 22.69 26.37
C LEU A 227 -3.36 24.02 26.68
N VAL A 228 -2.39 24.42 25.83
CA VAL A 228 -1.72 25.72 25.95
C VAL A 228 -2.72 26.87 25.78
N CYS A 229 -3.62 26.80 24.80
CA CYS A 229 -4.64 27.82 24.60
C CYS A 229 -5.59 27.93 25.81
N ILE A 230 -5.98 26.81 26.42
CA ILE A 230 -6.80 26.80 27.65
C ILE A 230 -6.06 27.45 28.81
N VAL A 231 -4.79 27.10 29.03
CA VAL A 231 -3.96 27.71 30.08
C VAL A 231 -3.86 29.22 29.88
N ILE A 232 -3.61 29.68 28.65
CA ILE A 232 -3.56 31.11 28.31
C ILE A 232 -4.90 31.79 28.59
N LEU A 233 -6.01 31.19 28.15
CA LEU A 233 -7.35 31.77 28.30
C LEU A 233 -7.78 31.90 29.76
N VAL A 234 -7.58 30.86 30.57
CA VAL A 234 -7.96 30.84 31.99
C VAL A 234 -7.07 31.77 32.83
N SER A 235 -5.79 31.89 32.46
CA SER A 235 -4.82 32.71 33.19
C SER A 235 -4.77 34.17 32.73
N TRP A 236 -5.61 34.56 31.76
CA TRP A 236 -5.63 35.90 31.20
C TRP A 236 -6.13 36.91 32.23
N THR A 237 -5.32 37.92 32.53
CA THR A 237 -5.71 39.05 33.39
C THR A 237 -5.30 40.37 32.73
N GLU A 238 -5.99 41.45 33.10
CA GLU A 238 -5.79 42.79 32.54
C GLU A 238 -4.31 43.23 32.63
N PRO A 239 -3.75 43.89 31.58
CA PRO A 239 -2.39 44.41 31.63
C PRO A 239 -2.22 45.53 32.68
N ASP A 240 -1.04 45.61 33.31
CA ASP A 240 -0.77 46.60 34.37
C ASP A 240 -0.64 48.06 33.84
N SER A 241 -0.51 48.27 32.52
CA SER A 241 -0.40 49.61 31.92
C SER A 241 -1.01 49.67 30.51
N LEU A 242 -1.56 50.83 30.14
CA LEU A 242 -2.07 51.11 28.79
C LEU A 242 -0.98 51.08 27.69
N SER A 243 0.31 51.11 28.07
CA SER A 243 1.45 51.04 27.16
C SER A 243 2.01 49.63 26.97
N ASP A 244 1.64 48.67 27.83
CA ASP A 244 2.06 47.28 27.73
C ASP A 244 0.85 46.39 27.49
N ASN A 245 0.75 45.83 26.28
CA ASN A 245 -0.38 44.99 25.89
C ASN A 245 -0.19 43.52 26.31
N VAL A 246 0.87 43.18 27.05
CA VAL A 246 1.10 41.81 27.52
C VAL A 246 0.22 41.57 28.76
N PRO A 247 -0.72 40.61 28.72
CA PRO A 247 -1.58 40.35 29.87
C PRO A 247 -0.77 39.73 31.00
N ARG A 248 -1.11 40.13 32.21
CA ARG A 248 -0.50 39.58 33.42
C ARG A 248 -0.94 38.12 33.56
N ARG A 249 -0.03 37.27 34.00
CA ARG A 249 -0.29 35.85 34.23
C ARG A 249 0.41 35.39 35.52
N PRO A 250 -0.23 34.52 36.33
CA PRO A 250 0.44 33.93 37.48
C PRO A 250 1.67 33.13 37.04
N TYR A 251 2.72 33.14 37.86
CA TYR A 251 3.98 32.45 37.57
C TYR A 251 3.78 30.99 37.17
N VAL A 252 2.85 30.29 37.83
CA VAL A 252 2.50 28.90 37.53
C VAL A 252 2.01 28.73 36.09
N ALA A 253 1.18 29.64 35.58
CA ALA A 253 0.67 29.58 34.21
C ALA A 253 1.77 29.89 33.18
N ILE A 254 2.71 30.78 33.52
CA ILE A 254 3.89 31.06 32.70
C ILE A 254 4.72 29.78 32.57
N VAL A 255 5.14 29.19 33.70
CA VAL A 255 5.94 27.95 33.73
C VAL A 255 5.23 26.81 32.99
N ALA A 256 3.93 26.62 33.22
CA ALA A 256 3.14 25.63 32.50
C ALA A 256 3.16 25.86 30.98
N THR A 257 2.98 27.10 30.52
CA THR A 257 3.03 27.45 29.09
C THR A 257 4.39 27.10 28.49
N TRP A 258 5.49 27.37 29.20
CA TRP A 258 6.84 27.02 28.73
C TRP A 258 7.05 25.51 28.63
N LEU A 259 6.65 24.74 29.64
CA LEU A 259 6.80 23.27 29.64
C LEU A 259 5.97 22.62 28.52
N LEU A 260 4.70 23.01 28.40
CA LEU A 260 3.81 22.49 27.37
C LEU A 260 4.26 22.92 25.96
N GLY A 261 4.73 24.16 25.81
CA GLY A 261 5.28 24.68 24.56
C GLY A 261 6.56 23.96 24.15
N ALA A 262 7.49 23.70 25.08
CA ALA A 262 8.69 22.92 24.81
C ALA A 262 8.35 21.50 24.35
N LEU A 263 7.39 20.84 25.01
CA LEU A 263 6.91 19.52 24.59
C LEU A 263 6.24 19.57 23.22
N HIS A 264 5.43 20.60 22.94
CA HIS A 264 4.82 20.83 21.63
C HIS A 264 5.87 21.01 20.53
N ASN A 265 6.98 21.70 20.81
CA ASN A 265 8.08 21.90 19.86
C ASN A 265 8.78 20.58 19.51
N VAL A 266 8.98 19.71 20.51
CA VAL A 266 9.53 18.36 20.29
C VAL A 266 8.61 17.55 19.39
N PHE A 267 7.30 17.52 19.66
CA PHE A 267 6.35 16.81 18.80
C PHE A 267 6.23 17.43 17.42
N SER A 268 6.30 18.76 17.30
CA SER A 268 6.29 19.49 16.02
C SER A 268 7.51 19.13 15.17
N ALA A 269 8.70 19.04 15.79
CA ALA A 269 9.91 18.56 15.13
C ALA A 269 9.73 17.10 14.66
N CYS A 270 9.17 16.23 15.51
CA CYS A 270 8.87 14.85 15.16
C CYS A 270 7.88 14.73 14.00
N VAL A 271 6.86 15.59 13.93
CA VAL A 271 5.93 15.66 12.80
C VAL A 271 6.63 16.10 11.52
N MET A 272 7.48 17.13 11.59
CA MET A 272 8.25 17.60 10.43
C MET A 272 9.19 16.51 9.90
N ILE A 273 9.99 15.90 10.78
CA ILE A 273 10.88 14.78 10.43
C ILE A 273 10.05 13.62 9.87
N GLY A 274 8.95 13.28 10.55
CA GLY A 274 8.00 12.26 10.12
C GLY A 274 7.44 12.51 8.73
N HIS A 275 7.11 13.76 8.38
CA HIS A 275 6.62 14.13 7.05
C HIS A 275 7.68 13.86 5.97
N PHE A 276 8.92 14.26 6.18
CA PHE A 276 10.01 14.01 5.23
C PHE A 276 10.27 12.51 5.07
N LEU A 277 10.35 11.78 6.18
CA LEU A 277 10.54 10.33 6.15
C LEU A 277 9.38 9.61 5.45
N CYS A 278 8.14 10.00 5.72
CA CYS A 278 6.95 9.37 5.17
C CYS A 278 6.71 9.71 3.70
N SER A 279 7.12 10.89 3.23
CA SER A 279 6.73 11.41 1.91
C SER A 279 7.80 11.18 0.82
N ARG A 280 8.79 10.33 1.10
CA ARG A 280 9.95 10.01 0.23
C ARG A 280 10.63 11.29 -0.28
N PRO A 281 11.63 11.82 0.45
CA PRO A 281 12.23 13.10 0.10
C PRO A 281 12.95 12.97 -1.25
N ARG A 282 12.62 13.85 -2.19
CA ARG A 282 13.42 14.03 -3.40
C ARG A 282 14.31 15.24 -3.22
N VAL A 283 15.62 15.01 -3.25
CA VAL A 283 16.58 16.12 -3.31
C VAL A 283 16.32 16.87 -4.61
N PRO A 284 15.99 18.17 -4.57
CA PRO A 284 15.75 18.95 -5.77
C PRO A 284 17.05 19.02 -6.55
N THR A 285 17.01 18.64 -7.82
CA THR A 285 18.11 18.91 -8.75
C THR A 285 18.30 20.42 -8.88
N LEU A 286 19.53 20.90 -9.08
CA LEU A 286 19.86 22.33 -9.27
C LEU A 286 18.95 23.03 -10.30
N TRP A 287 18.45 22.29 -11.29
CA TRP A 287 17.44 22.76 -12.23
C TRP A 287 16.15 23.24 -11.55
N HIS A 288 15.58 22.45 -10.62
CA HIS A 288 14.34 22.80 -9.93
C HIS A 288 14.50 24.05 -9.05
N LEU A 289 15.67 24.23 -8.42
CA LEU A 289 16.00 25.42 -7.63
C LEU A 289 16.04 26.67 -8.53
N ARG A 290 16.67 26.58 -9.70
CA ARG A 290 16.79 27.70 -10.65
C ARG A 290 15.46 28.06 -11.34
N THR A 291 14.56 27.11 -11.52
CA THR A 291 13.28 27.35 -12.22
C THR A 291 12.10 27.67 -11.30
N PHE A 292 12.20 27.43 -9.98
CA PHE A 292 11.08 27.60 -9.04
C PHE A 292 10.60 29.05 -8.95
N TRP A 293 11.52 30.00 -8.71
CA TRP A 293 11.19 31.42 -8.58
C TRP A 293 10.71 32.03 -9.92
N PRO A 294 11.42 31.88 -11.05
CA PRO A 294 11.00 32.47 -12.32
C PRO A 294 9.62 32.00 -12.80
N CYS A 295 9.29 30.71 -12.63
CA CYS A 295 7.97 30.17 -13.00
C CYS A 295 6.82 30.73 -12.13
N ARG A 296 7.07 31.06 -10.86
CA ARG A 296 6.04 31.60 -9.96
C ARG A 296 5.72 33.07 -10.22
N PHE A 297 6.70 33.82 -10.73
CA PHE A 297 6.59 35.23 -11.11
C PHE A 297 6.31 35.44 -12.61
N GLY A 298 5.82 34.42 -13.31
CA GLY A 298 5.35 34.56 -14.69
C GLY A 298 6.44 34.72 -15.75
N VAL A 299 7.71 34.44 -15.42
CA VAL A 299 8.81 34.48 -16.39
C VAL A 299 8.76 33.20 -17.24
N PRO A 300 8.61 33.28 -18.58
CA PRO A 300 8.57 32.10 -19.44
C PRO A 300 9.93 31.40 -19.48
N VAL A 301 10.09 30.35 -18.66
CA VAL A 301 11.32 29.52 -18.59
C VAL A 301 11.57 28.70 -19.87
N ALA A 302 10.54 28.53 -20.71
CA ALA A 302 10.61 27.73 -21.93
C ALA A 302 11.59 28.27 -22.99
N GLN A 303 11.88 29.58 -23.00
CA GLN A 303 12.79 30.16 -23.98
C GLN A 303 14.27 30.11 -23.58
N ARG A 304 14.59 29.81 -22.31
CA ARG A 304 15.98 29.98 -21.79
C ARG A 304 16.82 28.71 -21.85
N PHE A 305 16.22 27.54 -22.03
CA PHE A 305 16.93 26.26 -22.04
C PHE A 305 16.32 25.34 -23.11
N ASN A 306 16.87 25.42 -24.32
CA ASN A 306 16.54 24.55 -25.44
C ASN A 306 17.11 23.15 -25.15
N GLY A 307 16.24 22.13 -25.10
CA GLY A 307 16.67 20.73 -24.97
C GLY A 307 15.67 19.86 -24.21
N ASP A 308 14.84 19.14 -24.97
CA ASP A 308 14.23 17.81 -24.70
C ASP A 308 13.99 17.35 -23.24
N ALA A 309 13.61 18.25 -22.34
CA ALA A 309 13.09 17.87 -21.04
C ALA A 309 11.62 17.47 -21.22
N ARG A 310 11.37 16.22 -21.64
CA ARG A 310 10.11 15.54 -21.29
C ARG A 310 9.90 15.78 -19.80
N ARG A 311 8.97 16.68 -19.44
CA ARG A 311 8.69 17.02 -18.04
C ARG A 311 8.54 15.70 -17.28
N PRO A 312 9.44 15.35 -16.35
CA PRO A 312 9.31 14.10 -15.62
C PRO A 312 7.97 14.18 -14.90
N SER A 313 7.04 13.27 -15.20
CA SER A 313 5.70 13.31 -14.62
C SER A 313 5.86 13.38 -13.10
N ALA A 314 5.44 14.49 -12.50
CA ALA A 314 5.50 14.64 -11.06
C ALA A 314 4.69 13.50 -10.44
N SER A 315 5.36 12.61 -9.72
CA SER A 315 4.67 11.50 -9.07
C SER A 315 3.75 12.06 -8.00
N LYS A 316 2.48 11.64 -8.01
CA LYS A 316 1.39 12.17 -7.17
C LYS A 316 1.67 12.10 -5.65
N LEU A 317 2.55 11.19 -5.24
CA LEU A 317 2.89 10.91 -3.83
C LEU A 317 4.30 11.38 -3.43
N GLN A 318 5.06 12.00 -4.34
CA GLN A 318 6.39 12.52 -4.01
C GLN A 318 6.30 13.85 -3.25
N ALA A 319 6.96 13.96 -2.11
CA ALA A 319 7.31 15.26 -1.55
C ALA A 319 8.51 15.85 -2.29
N SER A 320 8.24 16.83 -3.14
CA SER A 320 9.24 17.82 -3.53
C SER A 320 9.40 18.80 -2.37
N ILE A 321 10.62 19.30 -2.12
CA ILE A 321 10.87 20.40 -1.16
C ILE A 321 10.00 21.62 -1.49
N PHE A 322 9.66 21.80 -2.78
CA PHE A 322 8.79 22.86 -3.27
C PHE A 322 7.30 22.49 -3.29
N ASN A 323 6.89 21.42 -2.59
CA ASN A 323 5.49 21.07 -2.44
C ASN A 323 4.85 21.93 -1.35
N PHE A 324 3.62 22.40 -1.58
CA PHE A 324 2.84 23.18 -0.61
C PHE A 324 2.72 22.46 0.74
N ASN A 325 2.57 21.13 0.72
CA ASN A 325 2.54 20.33 1.94
C ASN A 325 3.85 20.40 2.74
N THR A 326 5.00 20.45 2.07
CA THR A 326 6.30 20.53 2.74
C THR A 326 6.52 21.90 3.34
N PHE A 327 6.14 22.97 2.62
CA PHE A 327 6.12 24.33 3.19
C PHE A 327 5.20 24.45 4.40
N TYR A 328 4.04 23.79 4.37
CA TYR A 328 3.14 23.76 5.52
C TYR A 328 3.81 23.17 6.76
N TYR A 329 4.42 21.99 6.68
CA TYR A 329 5.04 21.37 7.86
C TYR A 329 6.30 22.11 8.34
N ILE A 330 7.06 22.74 7.43
CA ILE A 330 8.16 23.64 7.81
C ILE A 330 7.61 24.88 8.53
N GLY A 331 6.58 25.52 7.97
CA GLY A 331 5.94 26.70 8.56
C GLY A 331 5.29 26.39 9.90
N PHE A 332 4.63 25.23 10.03
CA PHE A 332 4.07 24.71 11.27
C PHE A 332 5.17 24.57 12.34
N PHE A 333 6.30 23.96 12.01
CA PHE A 333 7.42 23.85 12.94
C PHE A 333 8.03 25.22 13.29
N LEU A 334 8.21 26.11 12.31
CA LEU A 334 8.75 27.45 12.55
C LEU A 334 7.83 28.28 13.45
N LEU A 335 6.51 28.27 13.20
CA LEU A 335 5.53 28.96 14.05
C LEU A 335 5.50 28.41 15.47
N SER A 336 5.78 27.12 15.64
CA SER A 336 5.95 26.45 16.94
C SER A 336 7.22 26.93 17.66
N ALA A 337 8.34 27.01 16.92
CA ALA A 337 9.66 27.37 17.45
C ALA A 337 9.88 28.87 17.68
N LEU A 338 9.21 29.74 16.92
CA LEU A 338 9.54 31.18 16.86
C LEU A 338 9.07 31.99 18.08
N LEU A 339 8.21 31.47 18.97
CA LEU A 339 7.31 32.37 19.70
C LEU A 339 7.20 32.08 21.20
N PHE A 340 8.00 32.83 21.96
CA PHE A 340 8.07 32.89 23.42
C PHE A 340 6.79 33.41 24.12
N TYR A 341 5.79 33.90 23.37
CA TYR A 341 4.59 34.55 23.92
C TYR A 341 3.34 33.67 23.98
N GLY A 342 3.37 32.44 23.45
CA GLY A 342 2.27 31.47 23.57
C GLY A 342 1.02 31.74 22.71
N TYR A 343 0.75 32.97 22.26
CA TYR A 343 -0.47 33.28 21.50
C TYR A 343 -0.55 32.63 20.10
N PHE A 344 0.59 32.24 19.53
CA PHE A 344 0.65 31.59 18.22
C PHE A 344 0.32 30.09 18.25
N PHE A 345 0.17 29.48 19.44
CA PHE A 345 -0.36 28.12 19.55
C PHE A 345 -1.81 28.03 19.04
N ALA A 346 -2.57 29.14 19.05
CA ALA A 346 -3.91 29.18 18.46
C ALA A 346 -3.91 28.90 16.95
N VAL A 347 -2.86 29.30 16.22
CA VAL A 347 -2.73 29.01 14.78
C VAL A 347 -2.59 27.50 14.54
N HIS A 348 -1.94 26.77 15.46
CA HIS A 348 -1.73 25.33 15.33
C HIS A 348 -3.04 24.54 15.49
N LEU A 349 -4.08 25.10 16.13
CA LEU A 349 -5.41 24.49 16.20
C LEU A 349 -6.07 24.38 14.82
N LEU A 350 -5.70 25.21 13.84
CA LEU A 350 -6.18 25.09 12.47
C LEU A 350 -5.77 23.75 11.83
N ASP A 351 -4.74 23.07 12.35
CA ASP A 351 -4.34 21.74 11.88
C ASP A 351 -5.43 20.68 12.10
N ILE A 352 -6.37 20.90 13.03
CA ILE A 352 -7.57 20.07 13.20
C ILE A 352 -8.36 19.96 11.90
N ALA A 353 -8.48 21.08 11.17
CA ALA A 353 -9.24 21.12 9.91
C ALA A 353 -8.60 20.30 8.79
N ARG A 354 -7.29 20.10 8.85
CA ARG A 354 -6.53 19.29 7.88
C ARG A 354 -6.73 17.80 8.13
N HIS A 355 -6.72 17.37 9.39
CA HIS A 355 -6.84 15.95 9.75
C HIS A 355 -8.29 15.48 9.88
N ASN A 356 -9.25 16.39 10.03
CA ASN A 356 -10.67 16.08 10.00
C ASN A 356 -11.22 16.11 8.57
N GLN A 357 -11.58 14.93 8.04
CA GLN A 357 -12.11 14.80 6.68
C GLN A 357 -13.41 15.58 6.45
N ILE A 358 -14.26 15.72 7.47
CA ILE A 358 -15.54 16.44 7.35
C ILE A 358 -15.25 17.93 7.16
N LEU A 359 -14.40 18.49 8.03
CA LEU A 359 -14.06 19.91 7.99
C LEU A 359 -13.30 20.27 6.71
N SER A 360 -12.38 19.41 6.25
CA SER A 360 -11.67 19.59 4.98
C SER A 360 -12.62 19.68 3.77
N ARG A 361 -13.71 18.90 3.77
CA ARG A 361 -14.72 18.95 2.70
C ARG A 361 -15.52 20.25 2.72
N VAL A 362 -15.87 20.76 3.90
CA VAL A 362 -16.55 22.05 4.05
C VAL A 362 -15.68 23.18 3.52
N ILE A 363 -14.39 23.22 3.89
CA ILE A 363 -13.43 24.21 3.37
C ILE A 363 -13.31 24.11 1.85
N ARG A 364 -13.28 22.90 1.30
CA ARG A 364 -13.22 22.69 -0.15
C ARG A 364 -14.48 23.20 -0.85
N ALA A 365 -15.66 23.08 -0.24
CA ALA A 365 -16.89 23.59 -0.84
C ALA A 365 -16.85 25.12 -1.03
N VAL A 366 -16.25 25.84 -0.07
CA VAL A 366 -16.06 27.30 -0.14
C VAL A 366 -14.96 27.69 -1.12
N THR A 367 -13.85 26.96 -1.15
CA THR A 367 -12.66 27.30 -1.96
C THR A 367 -12.70 26.79 -3.41
N LYS A 368 -13.73 26.03 -3.78
CA LYS A 368 -13.88 25.47 -5.14
C LYS A 368 -14.47 26.46 -6.14
N ASN A 369 -15.32 27.37 -5.67
CA ASN A 369 -15.84 28.48 -6.46
C ASN A 369 -14.79 29.60 -6.50
#